data_AF-D7SHJ5-F1
#
_entry.id   AF-D7SHJ5-F1
#
_cell.length_a   1.000
_cell.length_b   1.000
_cell.length_c   1.000
_cell.angle_alpha   90.00
_cell.angle_beta   90.00
_cell.angle_gamma   90.00
#
_symmetry.space_group_name_H-M   'P 1'
#
loop_
_entity.id
_entity.type
_entity.pdbx_description
1 polymer ?
#
loop_
_entity_poly.entity_id
_entity_poly.type
_entity_poly.pdbx_seq_one_letter_code
_entity_poly.pdbx_strand_id
1 'polypeptide(L)'
;MISIMFVGHLGELSLSSASIATSFVGVIGFSFMLRMGSPPETLCGQAYGAKQYHMLGIYMHRVLLVLMLMCIPIAFIRAYTTQMFKMVGQNPKISMQIGIYARWFIPSIFSYGIFQCQLRFLQA
;
A
#
# COMPACT_ATOMS: atom_id res chain seq x y z
N MET A 1 1.17 4.47 13.77
CA MET A 1 1.25 4.29 15.23
C MET A 1 0.54 5.41 15.98
N ILE A 2 0.84 6.69 15.72
CA ILE A 2 0.13 7.83 16.37
C ILE A 2 -1.39 7.72 16.21
N SER A 3 -1.92 7.45 15.01
CA SER A 3 -3.37 7.27 14.81
C SER A 3 -3.99 6.11 15.59
N ILE A 4 -3.25 5.03 15.85
CA ILE A 4 -3.75 3.88 16.63
C ILE A 4 -3.88 4.24 18.10
N MET A 5 -2.96 5.05 18.64
CA MET A 5 -3.02 5.54 20.02
C MET A 5 -4.28 6.38 20.27
N PHE A 6 -4.64 7.28 19.33
CA PHE A 6 -5.89 8.05 19.42
C PHE A 6 -7.13 7.17 19.33
N VAL A 7 -7.13 6.15 18.46
CA VAL A 7 -8.24 5.19 18.36
C VAL A 7 -8.40 4.34 19.62
N GLY A 8 -7.31 4.14 20.38
CA GLY A 8 -7.34 3.49 21.70
C GLY A 8 -8.30 4.14 22.69
N HIS A 9 -8.49 5.46 22.62
CA HIS A 9 -9.43 6.18 23.50
C HIS A 9 -10.90 5.96 23.15
N LEU A 10 -11.22 5.36 21.98
CA LEU A 10 -12.59 5.07 21.53
C LEU A 10 -13.09 3.69 21.97
N GLY A 11 -12.28 2.94 22.72
CA GLY A 11 -12.61 1.61 23.27
C GLY A 11 -11.86 0.45 22.61
N GLU A 12 -11.85 -0.69 23.31
CA GLU A 12 -11.06 -1.87 22.92
C GLU A 12 -11.45 -2.46 21.56
N LEU A 13 -12.74 -2.41 21.21
CA LEU A 13 -13.23 -2.96 19.94
C LEU A 13 -12.71 -2.16 18.73
N SER A 14 -12.72 -0.83 18.84
CA SER A 14 -12.16 0.09 17.83
C SER A 14 -10.65 -0.04 17.74
N LEU A 15 -9.97 -0.18 18.89
CA LEU A 15 -8.51 -0.38 18.93
C LEU A 15 -8.08 -1.68 18.27
N SER A 16 -8.70 -2.80 18.64
CA SER A 16 -8.38 -4.13 18.11
C SER A 16 -8.62 -4.20 16.60
N SER A 17 -9.77 -3.71 16.14
CA SER A 17 -10.10 -3.67 14.72
C SER A 17 -9.16 -2.76 13.92
N ALA A 18 -8.84 -1.56 14.41
CA ALA A 18 -7.91 -0.64 13.75
C ALA A 18 -6.47 -1.19 13.70
N SER A 19 -6.01 -1.85 14.76
CA SER A 19 -4.69 -2.50 14.80
C SER A 19 -4.59 -3.62 13.77
N ILE A 20 -5.57 -4.53 13.75
CA ILE A 20 -5.62 -5.65 12.79
C ILE A 20 -5.72 -5.11 11.35
N ALA A 21 -6.61 -4.15 11.10
CA ALA A 21 -6.76 -3.52 9.79
C ALA A 21 -5.45 -2.88 9.34
N THR A 22 -4.78 -2.12 10.21
CA THR A 22 -3.51 -1.46 9.88
C THR A 22 -2.41 -2.46 9.58
N SER A 23 -2.27 -3.53 10.37
CA SER A 23 -1.31 -4.60 10.12
C SER A 23 -1.59 -5.33 8.80
N PHE A 24 -2.84 -5.69 8.53
CA PHE A 24 -3.24 -6.37 7.29
C PHE A 24 -2.97 -5.49 6.06
N VAL A 25 -3.40 -4.23 6.12
CA VAL A 25 -3.18 -3.20 5.10
C VAL A 25 -1.68 -2.96 4.87
N GLY A 26 -0.89 -2.94 5.95
CA GLY A 26 0.56 -2.76 5.93
C GLY A 26 1.28 -3.94 5.27
N VAL A 27 0.98 -5.17 5.65
CA VAL A 27 1.60 -6.37 5.07
C VAL A 27 1.28 -6.48 3.58
N ILE A 28 0.02 -6.31 3.19
CA ILE A 28 -0.39 -6.44 1.78
C ILE A 28 0.10 -5.26 0.94
N GLY A 29 -0.01 -4.04 1.44
CA GLY A 29 0.32 -2.84 0.67
C GLY A 29 1.82 -2.54 0.65
N PHE A 30 2.45 -2.49 1.82
CA PHE A 30 3.81 -2.01 1.97
C PHE A 30 4.83 -3.02 1.46
N SER A 31 4.69 -4.31 1.81
CA SER A 31 5.61 -5.35 1.32
C SER A 31 5.52 -5.53 -0.19
N PHE A 32 4.33 -5.40 -0.78
CA PHE A 32 4.15 -5.47 -2.22
C PHE A 32 4.77 -4.26 -2.93
N MET A 33 4.51 -3.04 -2.44
CA MET A 33 5.07 -1.82 -3.04
C MET A 33 6.59 -1.72 -2.90
N LEU A 34 7.15 -2.16 -1.77
CA LEU A 34 8.60 -2.25 -1.61
C LEU A 34 9.23 -3.17 -2.67
N ARG A 35 8.63 -4.34 -2.90
CA ARG A 35 9.13 -5.32 -3.88
C ARG A 35 9.06 -4.79 -5.32
N MET A 36 7.99 -4.07 -5.66
CA MET A 36 7.87 -3.46 -6.99
C MET A 36 8.74 -2.21 -7.19
N GLY A 37 9.21 -1.59 -6.09
CA GLY A 37 10.14 -0.47 -6.13
C GLY A 37 11.61 -0.84 -6.40
N SER A 38 11.99 -2.12 -6.24
CA SER A 38 13.38 -2.59 -6.38
C SER A 38 13.91 -2.75 -7.82
N PRO A 39 13.12 -3.16 -8.83
CA PRO A 39 13.61 -3.19 -10.20
C PRO A 39 13.92 -1.80 -10.80
N PRO A 40 13.08 -0.77 -10.60
CA PRO A 40 13.33 0.58 -11.11
C PRO A 40 14.64 1.22 -10.63
N GLU A 41 15.02 1.03 -9.37
CA GLU A 41 16.28 1.58 -8.81
C GLU A 41 17.51 1.07 -9.57
N THR A 42 17.55 -0.21 -9.92
CA THR A 42 18.65 -0.78 -10.72
C THR A 42 18.67 -0.24 -12.16
N LEU A 43 17.51 -0.19 -12.82
CA LEU A 43 17.38 0.31 -14.18
C LEU A 43 17.69 1.82 -14.28
N CYS A 44 17.21 2.61 -13.32
CA CYS A 44 17.50 4.04 -13.22
C CYS A 44 18.99 4.28 -12.96
N GLY A 45 19.61 3.57 -12.03
CA GLY A 45 21.05 3.68 -11.77
C GLY A 45 21.90 3.32 -13.00
N GLN A 46 21.51 2.28 -13.76
CA GLN A 46 22.17 1.92 -15.01
C GLN A 46 22.00 3.00 -16.10
N ALA A 47 20.77 3.50 -16.30
CA ALA A 47 20.50 4.52 -17.30
C ALA A 47 21.18 5.86 -16.97
N TYR A 48 21.22 6.23 -15.68
CA TYR A 48 21.91 7.42 -15.19
C TYR A 48 23.43 7.29 -15.36
N GLY A 49 24.01 6.15 -14.99
CA GLY A 49 25.44 5.85 -15.20
C GLY A 49 25.85 5.85 -16.68
N ALA A 50 24.95 5.43 -17.57
CA ALA A 50 25.13 5.49 -19.02
C ALA A 50 24.85 6.88 -19.64
N LYS A 51 24.56 7.92 -18.82
CA LYS A 51 24.18 9.28 -19.23
C LYS A 51 22.95 9.36 -20.15
N GLN A 52 22.05 8.36 -20.08
CA GLN A 52 20.83 8.29 -20.90
C GLN A 52 19.62 8.92 -20.19
N TYR A 53 19.69 10.22 -19.89
CA TYR A 53 18.66 10.92 -19.12
C TYR A 53 17.26 10.91 -19.78
N HIS A 54 17.19 10.86 -21.11
CA HIS A 54 15.92 10.72 -21.82
C HIS A 54 15.20 9.42 -21.46
N MET A 55 15.93 8.30 -21.43
CA MET A 55 15.35 6.98 -21.15
C MET A 55 14.89 6.87 -19.70
N LEU A 56 15.53 7.59 -18.78
CA LEU A 56 15.15 7.66 -17.37
C LEU A 56 13.70 8.14 -17.18
N GLY A 57 13.30 9.20 -17.89
CA GLY A 57 11.93 9.72 -17.84
C GLY A 57 10.90 8.73 -18.40
N ILE A 58 11.24 8.02 -19.48
CA ILE A 58 10.36 7.00 -20.08
C ILE A 58 10.20 5.82 -19.12
N TYR A 59 11.28 5.36 -18.48
CA TYR A 59 11.22 4.30 -17.48
C TYR A 59 10.37 4.70 -16.29
N MET A 60 10.49 5.94 -15.80
CA MET A 60 9.65 6.44 -14.71
C MET A 60 8.16 6.32 -15.04
N HIS A 61 7.74 6.76 -16.22
CA HIS A 61 6.33 6.67 -16.63
C HIS A 61 5.85 5.22 -16.77
N ARG A 62 6.68 4.33 -17.33
CA ARG A 62 6.35 2.90 -17.45
C ARG A 62 6.18 2.24 -16.09
N VAL A 63 7.11 2.51 -15.17
CA VAL A 63 7.06 1.99 -13.79
C VAL A 63 5.83 2.52 -13.08
N LEU A 64 5.52 3.81 -13.22
CA LEU A 64 4.33 4.42 -12.63
C LEU A 64 3.04 3.72 -13.11
N LEU A 65 2.93 3.44 -14.41
CA LEU A 65 1.77 2.72 -14.96
C LEU A 65 1.66 1.30 -14.41
N VAL A 66 2.77 0.55 -14.35
CA VAL A 66 2.79 -0.81 -13.78
C VAL A 66 2.38 -0.77 -12.30
N LEU A 67 2.88 0.20 -11.54
CA LEU A 67 2.57 0.34 -10.12
C LEU A 67 1.08 0.68 -9.91
N MET A 68 0.51 1.55 -10.74
CA MET A 68 -0.92 1.88 -10.72
C MET A 68 -1.80 0.68 -11.07
N LEU A 69 -1.40 -0.15 -12.05
CA LEU A 69 -2.11 -1.38 -12.38
C LEU A 69 -2.09 -2.38 -11.22
N MET A 70 -0.97 -2.47 -10.50
CA MET A 70 -0.85 -3.35 -9.33
C MET A 70 -1.61 -2.85 -8.10
N CYS A 71 -1.91 -1.56 -8.00
CA CYS A 71 -2.80 -1.04 -6.97
C CYS A 71 -4.24 -1.58 -7.09
N ILE A 72 -4.69 -1.93 -8.30
CA ILE A 72 -6.05 -2.43 -8.57
C ILE A 72 -6.34 -3.76 -7.85
N PRO A 73 -5.55 -4.84 -8.01
CA PRO A 73 -5.79 -6.09 -7.30
C PRO A 73 -5.67 -5.93 -5.78
N ILE A 74 -4.78 -5.06 -5.30
CA ILE A 74 -4.66 -4.80 -3.86
C ILE A 74 -5.88 -4.05 -3.32
N ALA A 75 -6.41 -3.08 -4.07
CA ALA A 75 -7.65 -2.39 -3.73
C ALA A 75 -8.83 -3.37 -3.67
N PHE A 76 -8.87 -4.34 -4.59
CA PHE A 76 -9.85 -5.42 -4.55
C PHE A 76 -9.72 -6.26 -3.28
N ILE A 77 -8.52 -6.75 -2.95
CA ILE A 77 -8.28 -7.50 -1.71
C ILE A 77 -8.73 -6.70 -0.47
N ARG A 78 -8.43 -5.39 -0.43
CA ARG A 78 -8.88 -4.51 0.65
C ARG A 78 -10.40 -4.36 0.72
N ALA A 79 -11.09 -4.32 -0.42
CA ALA A 79 -12.55 -4.25 -0.47
C ALA A 79 -13.25 -5.49 0.12
N TYR A 80 -12.62 -6.67 0.02
CA TYR A 80 -13.14 -7.96 0.53
C TYR A 80 -12.63 -8.33 1.93
N THR A 81 -11.87 -7.45 2.59
CA THR A 81 -11.30 -7.72 3.93
C THR A 81 -12.38 -8.14 4.95
N THR A 82 -13.58 -7.54 4.93
CA THR A 82 -14.68 -7.94 5.83
C THR A 82 -15.05 -9.42 5.69
N GLN A 83 -15.16 -9.91 4.45
CA GLN A 83 -15.54 -11.30 4.20
C GLN A 83 -14.41 -12.25 4.58
N MET A 84 -13.15 -11.90 4.28
CA MET A 84 -12.01 -12.73 4.66
C MET A 84 -11.94 -12.93 6.18
N PHE A 85 -12.10 -11.87 6.97
CA PHE A 85 -12.05 -11.98 8.42
C PHE A 85 -13.28 -12.71 8.99
N LYS A 86 -14.46 -12.56 8.40
CA LYS A 86 -15.63 -13.38 8.76
C LYS A 86 -15.37 -14.87 8.52
N MET A 87 -14.71 -15.25 7.42
CA MET A 87 -14.38 -16.64 7.10
C MET A 87 -13.35 -17.24 8.08
N VAL A 88 -12.42 -16.44 8.59
CA VAL A 88 -11.43 -16.84 9.61
C VAL A 88 -12.06 -17.04 11.00
N GLY A 89 -13.37 -16.77 11.15
CA GLY A 89 -14.10 -16.97 12.41
C GLY A 89 -14.01 -15.76 13.36
N GLN A 90 -13.60 -14.58 12.88
CA GLN A 90 -13.63 -13.37 13.70
C GLN A 90 -15.06 -12.91 13.99
N ASN A 91 -15.25 -12.27 15.14
CA ASN A 91 -16.53 -11.70 15.53
C ASN A 91 -17.09 -10.79 14.42
N PRO A 92 -18.37 -10.91 14.07
CA PRO A 92 -18.95 -10.19 12.92
C PRO A 92 -18.88 -8.67 13.09
N LYS A 93 -19.00 -8.17 14.33
CA LYS A 93 -18.83 -6.74 14.65
C LYS A 93 -17.40 -6.25 14.41
N ILE A 94 -16.40 -7.03 14.81
CA ILE A 94 -14.98 -6.70 14.63
C ILE A 94 -14.62 -6.77 13.14
N SER A 95 -15.05 -7.82 12.43
CA SER A 95 -14.82 -8.00 11.00
C SER A 95 -15.40 -6.85 10.15
N MET A 96 -16.56 -6.33 10.56
CA MET A 96 -17.17 -5.17 9.91
C MET A 96 -16.31 -3.92 10.10
N GLN A 97 -15.90 -3.62 11.34
CA GLN A 97 -15.02 -2.49 11.65
C GLN A 97 -13.69 -2.58 10.89
N ILE A 98 -13.03 -3.75 10.89
CA ILE A 98 -11.78 -3.99 10.15
C ILE A 98 -11.95 -3.63 8.67
N GLY A 99 -13.03 -4.08 8.04
CA GLY A 99 -13.25 -3.80 6.63
C GLY A 99 -13.61 -2.36 6.31
N ILE A 100 -14.30 -1.66 7.20
CA ILE A 100 -14.53 -0.21 7.06
C ILE A 100 -13.18 0.51 7.08
N TYR A 101 -12.32 0.23 8.07
CA TYR A 101 -10.97 0.78 8.12
C TYR A 101 -10.18 0.45 6.84
N ALA A 102 -10.13 -0.82 6.43
CA ALA A 102 -9.41 -1.26 5.23
C ALA A 102 -9.87 -0.56 3.94
N ARG A 103 -11.18 -0.26 3.83
CA ARG A 103 -11.76 0.46 2.68
C ARG A 103 -11.35 1.92 2.67
N TRP A 104 -11.28 2.57 3.83
CA TRP A 104 -10.72 3.93 3.96
C TRP A 104 -9.23 4.01 3.59
N PHE A 105 -8.48 2.91 3.72
CA PHE A 105 -7.09 2.83 3.28
C PHE A 105 -6.90 2.61 1.76
N ILE A 106 -7.96 2.37 0.98
CA ILE A 106 -7.84 2.19 -0.49
C ILE A 106 -7.20 3.40 -1.19
N PRO A 107 -7.67 4.66 -1.03
CA PRO A 107 -7.05 5.80 -1.69
C PRO A 107 -5.58 5.99 -1.30
N SER A 108 -5.22 5.62 -0.08
CA SER A 108 -3.84 5.73 0.41
C SER A 108 -2.85 4.88 -0.41
N ILE A 109 -3.27 3.74 -0.98
CA ILE A 109 -2.33 2.90 -1.76
C ILE A 109 -1.91 3.55 -3.07
N PHE A 110 -2.82 4.24 -3.76
CA PHE A 110 -2.52 4.91 -5.02
C PHE A 110 -1.55 6.07 -4.78
N SER A 111 -1.82 6.87 -3.74
CA SER A 111 -0.93 7.96 -3.34
C SER A 111 0.46 7.45 -2.95
N TYR A 112 0.53 6.36 -2.18
CA TYR A 112 1.80 5.76 -1.79
C TYR A 112 2.60 5.20 -2.98
N GLY A 113 1.94 4.66 -4.00
CA GLY A 113 2.58 4.21 -5.23
C GLY A 113 3.24 5.34 -6.01
N ILE A 114 2.50 6.43 -6.25
CA ILE A 114 3.05 7.61 -6.93
C ILE A 114 4.26 8.15 -6.15
N PHE A 115 4.12 8.28 -4.83
CA PHE A 115 5.17 8.79 -3.97
C PHE A 115 6.43 7.91 -3.99
N GLN A 116 6.29 6.58 -3.91
CA GLN A 116 7.42 5.65 -4.05
C GLN A 116 8.11 5.80 -5.40
N CYS A 117 7.35 5.89 -6.50
CA CYS A 117 7.93 6.06 -7.83
C CYS A 117 8.75 7.35 -7.94
N GLN A 118 8.24 8.46 -7.39
CA GLN A 118 8.95 9.74 -7.38
C GLN A 118 10.19 9.69 -6.48
N LEU A 119 10.08 9.13 -5.29
CA LEU A 119 11.21 8.96 -4.37
C LEU A 119 12.36 8.20 -5.03
N ARG A 120 12.07 7.09 -5.69
CA ARG A 120 13.10 6.26 -6.36
C ARG A 120 13.73 6.96 -7.56
N PHE A 121 12.97 7.78 -8.28
CA PHE A 121 13.52 8.61 -9.35
C PHE A 121 14.45 9.70 -8.81
N LEU A 122 14.12 10.33 -7.68
CA LEU A 122 14.98 11.35 -7.04
C LEU A 122 16.21 10.75 -6.34
N GLN A 123 16.16 9.49 -5.93
CA GLN A 123 17.27 8.79 -5.26
C GLN A 123 18.31 8.23 -6.25
N ALA A 124 17.97 8.11 -7.53
CA ALA A 124 18.86 7.63 -8.59
C ALA A 124 19.74 8.76 -9.15
#